data_AF-A0A948VXZ4-F1
#
_entry.id   AF-A0A948VXZ4-F1
#
_cell.length_a   1.000
_cell.length_b   1.000
_cell.length_c   1.000
_cell.angle_alpha   90.00
_cell.angle_beta   90.00
_cell.angle_gamma   90.00
#
_symmetry.space_group_name_H-M   'P 1'
#
loop_
_entity.id
_entity.type
_entity.pdbx_description
1 polymer ?
#
loop_
_entity_poly.entity_id
_entity_poly.type
_entity_poly.pdbx_seq_one_letter_code
_entity_poly.pdbx_strand_id
1 'polypeptide(L)'
;GDKYAHREGEEYRYIGIPFRRQYLESLGAIFNLTTKAVKIADDILTTGEVLMQTDFETTASMFYVREGDGWQPDMVLDDLALIVKTGLGLVVIVGCAHRGIINTLYQAQQLTGVREIHTVLGGAHLVGESEERVWRTIAALKELDVKRLGLCHCTGLPAASLLAQEFGERFFFNVTGSVIEVP
;
A
#
# COMPACT_ATOMS: atom_id res chain seq x y z
N GLY A 1 4.86 -13.92 -10.79
CA GLY A 1 5.20 -15.34 -10.64
C GLY A 1 4.61 -15.88 -9.35
N ASP A 2 4.92 -17.13 -9.01
CA ASP A 2 4.56 -17.69 -7.71
C ASP A 2 5.31 -16.94 -6.59
N LYS A 3 4.57 -16.58 -5.53
CA LYS A 3 5.02 -15.71 -4.44
C LYS A 3 5.25 -16.53 -3.18
N TYR A 4 6.35 -16.28 -2.48
CA TYR A 4 6.80 -17.05 -1.33
C TYR A 4 7.26 -16.14 -0.19
N ALA A 5 7.15 -16.64 1.04
CA ALA A 5 7.74 -16.04 2.22
C ALA A 5 8.81 -16.98 2.81
N HIS A 6 9.92 -16.41 3.27
CA HIS A 6 10.98 -17.14 3.96
C HIS A 6 11.58 -16.27 5.06
N ARG A 7 11.84 -16.90 6.22
CA ARG A 7 12.60 -16.34 7.34
C ARG A 7 13.77 -17.26 7.64
N GLU A 8 14.83 -16.71 8.21
CA GLU A 8 16.02 -17.50 8.54
C GLU A 8 15.64 -18.69 9.44
N GLY A 9 16.03 -19.89 9.02
CA GLY A 9 15.68 -21.14 9.70
C GLY A 9 14.31 -21.75 9.35
N GLU A 10 13.52 -21.12 8.48
CA GLU A 10 12.22 -21.64 8.01
C GLU A 10 12.28 -22.13 6.56
N GLU A 11 11.37 -23.00 6.14
CA GLU A 11 11.22 -23.36 4.72
C GLU A 11 10.55 -22.24 3.91
N TYR A 12 10.76 -22.21 2.60
CA TYR A 12 10.03 -21.31 1.70
C TYR A 12 8.56 -21.70 1.64
N ARG A 13 7.69 -20.81 2.11
CA ARG A 13 6.24 -21.03 2.15
C ARG A 13 5.55 -20.28 1.03
N TYR A 14 4.74 -20.96 0.24
CA TYR A 14 3.90 -20.32 -0.78
C TYR A 14 2.88 -19.37 -0.13
N ILE A 15 2.82 -18.14 -0.63
CA ILE A 15 1.89 -17.07 -0.17
C ILE A 15 1.14 -16.41 -1.34
N GLY A 16 1.24 -16.96 -2.54
CA GLY A 16 0.53 -16.46 -3.72
C GLY A 16 -0.95 -16.85 -3.74
N ILE A 17 -1.62 -16.48 -4.84
CA ILE A 17 -3.02 -16.84 -5.08
C ILE A 17 -3.14 -18.36 -5.26
N PRO A 18 -3.82 -19.11 -4.37
CA PRO A 18 -3.85 -20.58 -4.40
C PRO A 18 -4.73 -21.15 -5.53
N PHE A 19 -5.19 -20.29 -6.45
CA PHE A 19 -6.07 -20.62 -7.55
C PHE A 19 -5.40 -20.33 -8.87
N ARG A 20 -5.50 -21.28 -9.81
CA ARG A 20 -5.04 -21.05 -11.18
C ARG A 20 -5.92 -20.00 -11.84
N ARG A 21 -5.31 -19.19 -12.69
CA ARG A 21 -6.01 -18.17 -13.49
C ARG A 21 -7.22 -18.74 -14.24
N GLN A 22 -7.06 -19.90 -14.90
CA GLN A 22 -8.14 -20.54 -15.66
C GLN A 22 -9.34 -20.91 -14.78
N TYR A 23 -9.11 -21.29 -13.52
CA TYR A 23 -10.18 -21.57 -12.58
C TYR A 23 -10.95 -20.29 -12.22
N LEU A 24 -10.25 -19.20 -11.91
CA LEU A 24 -10.88 -17.90 -11.63
C LEU A 24 -11.63 -17.36 -12.87
N GLU A 25 -11.08 -17.50 -14.07
CA GLU A 25 -11.74 -17.16 -15.33
C GLU A 25 -13.01 -18.00 -15.55
N SER A 26 -13.00 -19.28 -15.19
CA SER A 26 -14.19 -20.13 -15.27
C SER A 26 -15.31 -19.72 -14.30
N LEU A 27 -14.97 -18.96 -13.25
CA LEU A 27 -15.92 -18.34 -12.31
C LEU A 27 -16.35 -16.93 -12.73
N GLY A 28 -15.92 -16.46 -13.92
CA GLY A 28 -16.27 -15.15 -14.46
C GLY A 28 -15.26 -14.03 -14.17
N ALA A 29 -14.10 -14.32 -13.59
CA ALA A 29 -13.07 -13.31 -13.40
C ALA A 29 -12.47 -12.88 -14.76
N ILE A 30 -12.28 -11.58 -14.95
CA ILE A 30 -11.60 -11.00 -16.12
C ILE A 30 -10.29 -10.36 -15.66
N PHE A 31 -9.17 -10.87 -16.14
CA PHE A 31 -7.84 -10.38 -15.76
C PHE A 31 -7.34 -9.32 -16.74
N ASN A 32 -7.28 -8.07 -16.28
CA ASN A 32 -6.64 -6.96 -16.99
C ASN A 32 -5.27 -6.69 -16.37
N LEU A 33 -4.25 -7.43 -16.84
CA LEU A 33 -2.89 -7.29 -16.32
C LEU A 33 -2.20 -6.09 -16.98
N THR A 34 -1.75 -5.14 -16.17
CA THR A 34 -1.09 -3.92 -16.65
C THR A 34 -0.17 -3.38 -15.56
N THR A 35 0.95 -2.83 -15.99
CA THR A 35 1.88 -2.10 -15.10
C THR A 35 1.48 -0.62 -14.95
N LYS A 36 0.60 -0.12 -15.81
CA LYS A 36 0.17 1.28 -15.86
C LYS A 36 -1.05 1.52 -14.99
N ALA A 37 -1.20 2.77 -14.55
CA ALA A 37 -2.42 3.28 -13.96
C ALA A 37 -3.64 3.03 -14.87
N VAL A 38 -4.76 2.61 -14.27
CA VAL A 38 -6.01 2.35 -14.97
C VAL A 38 -7.08 3.28 -14.46
N LYS A 39 -7.75 4.00 -15.36
CA LYS A 39 -8.95 4.78 -15.05
C LYS A 39 -10.13 3.82 -14.86
N ILE A 40 -10.69 3.78 -13.65
CA ILE A 40 -11.86 2.97 -13.28
C ILE A 40 -13.15 3.78 -13.50
N ALA A 41 -13.13 5.06 -13.15
CA ALA A 41 -14.20 6.04 -13.39
C ALA A 41 -13.59 7.43 -13.60
N ASP A 42 -14.41 8.47 -13.83
CA ASP A 42 -13.92 9.83 -14.09
C ASP A 42 -12.98 10.37 -13.01
N ASP A 43 -13.29 10.06 -11.76
CA ASP A 43 -12.51 10.48 -10.61
C ASP A 43 -11.82 9.34 -9.87
N ILE A 44 -11.82 8.13 -10.44
CA ILE A 44 -11.24 6.95 -9.80
C ILE A 44 -10.23 6.29 -10.72
N LEU A 45 -9.02 6.08 -10.22
CA LEU A 45 -7.94 5.41 -10.94
C LEU A 45 -7.07 4.57 -10.00
N THR A 46 -6.33 3.62 -10.56
CA THR A 46 -5.30 2.88 -9.83
C THR A 46 -3.93 3.53 -9.99
N THR A 47 -2.98 3.22 -9.10
CA THR A 47 -1.60 3.71 -9.21
C THR A 47 -0.81 3.11 -10.37
N GLY A 48 -1.14 1.88 -10.79
CA GLY A 48 -0.16 1.03 -11.50
C GLY A 48 0.98 0.62 -10.56
N GLU A 49 2.10 0.13 -11.12
CA GLU A 49 3.27 -0.25 -10.32
C GLU A 49 3.84 0.98 -9.61
N VAL A 50 3.99 0.89 -8.29
CA VAL A 50 4.48 2.02 -7.48
C VAL A 50 6.01 2.14 -7.59
N LEU A 51 6.50 3.33 -7.94
CA LEU A 51 7.93 3.61 -8.01
C LEU A 51 8.51 3.89 -6.61
N MET A 52 9.72 3.39 -6.35
CA MET A 52 10.47 3.74 -5.15
C MET A 52 11.11 5.12 -5.34
N GLN A 53 10.65 6.11 -4.58
CA GLN A 53 11.04 7.52 -4.72
C GLN A 53 11.74 8.07 -3.48
N THR A 54 11.64 7.37 -2.35
CA THR A 54 12.36 7.74 -1.13
C THR A 54 13.58 6.86 -0.90
N ASP A 55 14.49 7.36 -0.07
CA ASP A 55 15.67 6.66 0.44
C ASP A 55 15.38 5.79 1.68
N PHE A 56 14.19 5.90 2.28
CA PHE A 56 13.84 5.24 3.54
C PHE A 56 12.74 4.17 3.39
N GLU A 57 11.94 4.16 2.33
CA GLU A 57 11.00 3.05 2.08
C GLU A 57 11.71 1.89 1.38
N THR A 58 11.45 0.67 1.85
CA THR A 58 11.96 -0.58 1.27
C THR A 58 10.81 -1.60 1.16
N THR A 59 11.03 -2.67 0.38
CA THR A 59 10.13 -3.83 0.36
C THR A 59 10.56 -4.84 1.42
N ALA A 60 9.61 -5.63 1.92
CA ALA A 60 9.90 -6.61 2.96
C ALA A 60 10.95 -7.64 2.49
N SER A 61 11.99 -7.85 3.30
CA SER A 61 13.11 -8.77 3.00
C SER A 61 12.73 -10.26 3.00
N MET A 62 11.54 -10.58 3.51
CA MET A 62 11.04 -11.94 3.66
C MET A 62 10.26 -12.44 2.44
N PHE A 63 10.01 -11.61 1.43
CA PHE A 63 9.26 -12.02 0.23
C PHE A 63 10.19 -12.42 -0.91
N TYR A 64 9.82 -13.51 -1.58
CA TYR A 64 10.59 -14.11 -2.66
C TYR A 64 9.69 -14.52 -3.82
N VAL A 65 10.23 -14.47 -5.02
CA VAL A 65 9.68 -15.11 -6.22
C VAL A 65 10.60 -16.23 -6.68
N ARG A 66 10.01 -17.27 -7.27
CA ARG A 66 10.78 -18.35 -7.88
C ARG A 66 11.11 -17.98 -9.33
N GLU A 67 12.40 -17.94 -9.65
CA GLU A 67 12.92 -17.72 -11.01
C GLU A 67 13.84 -18.86 -11.39
N GLY A 68 13.38 -19.72 -12.32
CA GLY A 68 14.06 -20.98 -12.64
C GLY A 68 14.18 -21.88 -11.40
N ASP A 69 15.41 -22.29 -11.09
CA ASP A 69 15.75 -23.09 -9.91
C ASP A 69 16.12 -22.25 -8.68
N GLY A 70 16.09 -20.92 -8.80
CA GLY A 70 16.52 -20.00 -7.75
C GLY A 70 15.37 -19.22 -7.08
N TRP A 71 15.72 -18.58 -5.97
CA TRP A 71 14.88 -17.64 -5.22
C TRP A 71 15.42 -16.24 -5.40
N GLN A 72 14.57 -15.30 -5.80
CA GLN A 72 14.90 -13.88 -5.90
C GLN A 72 14.03 -13.08 -4.94
N PRO A 73 14.55 -12.01 -4.31
CA PRO A 73 13.72 -11.09 -3.54
C PRO A 73 12.55 -10.58 -4.37
N ASP A 74 11.35 -10.60 -3.79
CA ASP A 74 10.17 -10.07 -4.44
C ASP A 74 10.12 -8.54 -4.30
N MET A 75 10.15 -7.86 -5.44
CA MET A 75 10.07 -6.40 -5.51
C MET A 75 8.63 -5.88 -5.35
N VAL A 76 7.65 -6.78 -5.23
CA VAL A 76 6.22 -6.48 -5.01
C VAL A 76 5.69 -5.44 -6.01
N LEU A 77 6.04 -5.61 -7.29
CA LEU A 77 5.62 -4.72 -8.38
C LEU A 77 4.09 -4.66 -8.53
N ASP A 78 3.41 -5.70 -8.06
CA ASP A 78 1.96 -5.86 -8.04
C ASP A 78 1.26 -5.17 -6.86
N ASP A 79 1.98 -4.45 -5.99
CA ASP A 79 1.35 -3.56 -5.01
C ASP A 79 0.59 -2.44 -5.73
N LEU A 80 -0.64 -2.20 -5.29
CA LEU A 80 -1.58 -1.34 -5.99
C LEU A 80 -2.42 -0.57 -4.99
N ALA A 81 -2.65 0.70 -5.29
CA ALA A 81 -3.58 1.53 -4.55
C ALA A 81 -4.67 2.10 -5.47
N LEU A 82 -5.81 2.42 -4.88
CA LEU A 82 -6.88 3.17 -5.52
C LEU A 82 -6.76 4.65 -5.14
N ILE A 83 -6.96 5.52 -6.13
CA ILE A 83 -6.97 6.96 -5.98
C ILE A 83 -8.37 7.44 -6.35
N VAL A 84 -8.98 8.24 -5.48
CA VAL A 84 -10.23 8.94 -5.75
C VAL A 84 -9.95 10.45 -5.67
N LYS A 85 -10.19 11.17 -6.77
CA LYS A 85 -10.11 12.63 -6.81
C LYS A 85 -11.40 13.22 -6.24
N THR A 86 -11.27 14.18 -5.34
CA THR A 86 -12.42 14.93 -4.80
C THR A 86 -12.15 16.43 -4.86
N GLY A 87 -13.17 17.25 -4.60
CA GLY A 87 -13.01 18.70 -4.52
C GLY A 87 -12.11 19.17 -3.38
N LEU A 88 -11.82 18.31 -2.39
CA LEU A 88 -10.96 18.63 -1.24
C LEU A 88 -9.56 18.00 -1.32
N GLY A 89 -9.25 17.28 -2.41
CA GLY A 89 -7.98 16.60 -2.63
C GLY A 89 -8.13 15.11 -2.89
N LEU A 90 -7.04 14.37 -2.78
CA LEU A 90 -7.01 12.94 -3.02
C LEU A 90 -7.47 12.15 -1.81
N VAL A 91 -8.29 11.13 -2.07
CA VAL A 91 -8.52 10.01 -1.16
C VAL A 91 -7.75 8.82 -1.72
N VAL A 92 -6.75 8.34 -0.98
CA VAL A 92 -5.89 7.22 -1.40
C VAL A 92 -6.19 6.01 -0.53
N ILE A 93 -6.59 4.91 -1.16
CA ILE A 93 -6.90 3.65 -0.50
C ILE A 93 -5.81 2.64 -0.86
N VAL A 94 -5.03 2.25 0.15
CA VAL A 94 -3.95 1.28 0.02
C VAL A 94 -4.40 -0.07 0.58
N GLY A 95 -3.87 -1.16 0.02
CA GLY A 95 -3.96 -2.48 0.66
C GLY A 95 -3.08 -2.52 1.90
N CYS A 96 -1.81 -2.87 1.70
CA CYS A 96 -0.80 -2.86 2.75
C CYS A 96 0.38 -1.90 2.46
N ALA A 97 0.50 -1.36 1.24
CA ALA A 97 1.56 -0.43 0.84
C ALA A 97 2.97 -1.03 1.03
N HIS A 98 3.20 -2.23 0.49
CA HIS A 98 4.49 -2.92 0.51
C HIS A 98 5.58 -2.18 -0.29
N ARG A 99 5.21 -1.34 -1.26
CA ARG A 99 6.13 -0.42 -1.95
C ARG A 99 6.27 0.91 -1.22
N GLY A 100 5.67 1.02 -0.04
CA GLY A 100 5.76 2.18 0.83
C GLY A 100 4.60 3.16 0.62
N ILE A 101 4.06 3.64 1.74
CA ILE A 101 2.91 4.54 1.73
C ILE A 101 3.29 5.90 1.14
N ILE A 102 4.49 6.41 1.38
CA ILE A 102 4.91 7.73 0.90
C ILE A 102 5.16 7.73 -0.61
N ASN A 103 5.83 6.69 -1.13
CA ASN A 103 6.00 6.43 -2.55
C ASN A 103 4.65 6.35 -3.27
N THR A 104 3.68 5.67 -2.66
CA THR A 104 2.31 5.57 -3.18
C THR A 104 1.64 6.93 -3.24
N LEU A 105 1.77 7.77 -2.20
CA LEU A 105 1.19 9.11 -2.16
C LEU A 105 1.84 10.05 -3.18
N TYR A 106 3.17 10.03 -3.33
CA TYR A 106 3.86 10.80 -4.37
C TYR A 106 3.43 10.38 -5.77
N GLN A 107 3.27 9.08 -6.01
CA GLN A 107 2.74 8.59 -7.29
C GLN A 107 1.31 9.05 -7.54
N ALA A 108 0.45 9.06 -6.50
CA ALA A 108 -0.91 9.56 -6.63
C ALA A 108 -0.95 11.06 -7.02
N GLN A 109 -0.09 11.88 -6.42
CA GLN A 109 0.05 13.28 -6.79
C GLN A 109 0.55 13.44 -8.24
N GLN A 110 1.55 12.67 -8.65
CA GLN A 110 2.11 12.72 -10.01
C GLN A 110 1.08 12.33 -11.08
N LEU A 111 0.32 11.25 -10.84
CA LEU A 111 -0.66 10.75 -11.80
C LEU A 111 -1.87 11.68 -11.97
N THR A 112 -2.24 12.38 -10.90
CA THR A 112 -3.45 13.22 -10.89
C THR A 112 -3.18 14.71 -11.10
N GLY A 113 -1.95 15.16 -10.85
CA GLY A 113 -1.60 16.58 -10.77
C GLY A 113 -2.18 17.29 -9.54
N VAL A 114 -2.87 16.58 -8.64
CA VAL A 114 -3.47 17.14 -7.42
C VAL A 114 -2.47 16.98 -6.28
N ARG A 115 -2.13 18.10 -5.64
CA ARG A 115 -1.14 18.10 -4.55
C ARG A 115 -1.77 17.75 -3.21
N GLU A 116 -3.00 18.15 -2.98
CA GLU A 116 -3.68 18.00 -1.70
C GLU A 116 -4.09 16.54 -1.47
N ILE A 117 -3.68 15.96 -0.34
CA ILE A 117 -4.10 14.62 0.08
C ILE A 117 -5.05 14.77 1.27
N HIS A 118 -6.32 14.50 1.02
CA HIS A 118 -7.35 14.63 2.04
C HIS A 118 -7.38 13.41 2.96
N THR A 119 -7.52 12.20 2.42
CA THR A 119 -7.64 10.98 3.23
C THR A 119 -6.70 9.89 2.74
N VAL A 120 -6.06 9.16 3.66
CA VAL A 120 -5.38 7.89 3.36
C VAL A 120 -5.97 6.78 4.20
N LEU A 121 -6.37 5.67 3.56
CA LEU A 121 -7.02 4.52 4.18
C LEU A 121 -6.27 3.22 3.88
N GLY A 122 -6.07 2.36 4.87
CA GLY A 122 -5.52 1.02 4.68
C GLY A 122 -4.32 0.68 5.58
N GLY A 123 -3.49 -0.27 5.17
CA GLY A 123 -2.26 -0.62 5.88
C GLY A 123 -1.04 0.16 5.39
N ALA A 124 -0.14 0.55 6.30
CA ALA A 124 1.10 1.27 5.99
C ALA A 124 2.37 0.38 6.04
N HIS A 125 2.22 -0.94 6.27
CA HIS A 125 3.31 -1.91 6.44
C HIS A 125 4.44 -1.46 7.39
N LEU A 126 4.09 -0.91 8.56
CA LEU A 126 5.06 -0.45 9.56
C LEU A 126 5.29 -1.46 10.69
N VAL A 127 4.62 -2.62 10.65
CA VAL A 127 4.81 -3.67 11.65
C VAL A 127 6.21 -4.29 11.54
N GLY A 128 6.99 -4.22 12.61
CA GLY A 128 8.34 -4.78 12.65
C GLY A 128 9.40 -3.94 11.93
N GLU A 129 9.02 -2.78 11.37
CA GLU A 129 9.94 -1.81 10.79
C GLU A 129 10.75 -1.07 11.87
N SER A 130 11.88 -0.49 11.48
CA SER A 130 12.73 0.26 12.41
C SER A 130 12.04 1.53 12.91
N GLU A 131 12.43 1.98 14.10
CA GLU A 131 11.91 3.24 14.66
C GLU A 131 12.23 4.44 13.74
N GLU A 132 13.43 4.45 13.14
CA GLU A 132 13.81 5.46 12.14
C GLU A 132 12.84 5.48 10.95
N ARG A 133 12.49 4.31 10.41
CA ARG A 133 11.54 4.16 9.30
C ARG A 133 10.17 4.72 9.66
N VAL A 134 9.69 4.44 10.87
CA VAL A 134 8.40 4.95 11.37
C VAL A 134 8.42 6.47 11.49
N TRP A 135 9.44 7.06 12.10
CA TRP A 135 9.54 8.51 12.26
C TRP A 135 9.71 9.26 10.93
N ARG A 136 10.48 8.71 9.98
CA ARG A 136 10.59 9.26 8.62
C ARG A 136 9.24 9.25 7.90
N THR A 137 8.46 8.19 8.07
CA THR A 137 7.10 8.09 7.52
C THR A 137 6.17 9.14 8.13
N ILE A 138 6.20 9.30 9.46
CA ILE A 138 5.43 10.34 10.17
C ILE A 138 5.80 11.74 9.66
N ALA A 139 7.10 12.03 9.54
CA ALA A 139 7.58 13.32 9.05
C ALA A 139 7.09 13.61 7.63
N ALA A 140 7.18 12.63 6.72
CA ALA A 140 6.71 12.77 5.34
C ALA A 140 5.17 12.94 5.28
N LEU A 141 4.40 12.20 6.06
CA LEU A 141 2.94 12.37 6.14
C LEU A 141 2.54 13.76 6.67
N LYS A 142 3.33 14.35 7.58
CA LYS A 142 3.13 15.72 8.05
C LYS A 142 3.50 16.76 6.99
N GLU A 143 4.59 16.55 6.26
CA GLU A 143 5.01 17.43 5.16
C GLU A 143 3.99 17.44 4.03
N LEU A 144 3.42 16.27 3.71
CA LEU A 144 2.30 16.12 2.78
C LEU A 144 0.99 16.73 3.30
N ASP A 145 0.94 17.12 4.57
CA ASP A 145 -0.22 17.74 5.23
C ASP A 145 -1.50 16.92 5.07
N VAL A 146 -1.38 15.60 5.26
CA VAL A 146 -2.50 14.67 5.13
C VAL A 146 -3.59 15.01 6.15
N LYS A 147 -4.82 15.21 5.68
CA LYS A 147 -5.92 15.70 6.53
C LYS A 147 -6.56 14.61 7.38
N ARG A 148 -6.64 13.38 6.88
CA ARG A 148 -7.23 12.23 7.58
C ARG A 148 -6.44 10.95 7.30
N LEU A 149 -6.14 10.20 8.36
CA LEU A 149 -5.40 8.93 8.32
C LEU A 149 -6.22 7.83 8.99
N GLY A 150 -6.77 6.93 8.19
CA GLY A 150 -7.52 5.76 8.65
C GLY A 150 -6.72 4.48 8.46
N LEU A 151 -5.79 4.20 9.39
CA LEU A 151 -4.82 3.11 9.22
C LEU A 151 -5.21 1.84 9.99
N CYS A 152 -4.83 0.68 9.45
CA CYS A 152 -5.19 -0.64 9.97
C CYS A 152 -4.16 -1.75 9.67
N HIS A 153 -4.52 -2.98 10.01
CA HIS A 153 -3.84 -4.21 9.57
C HIS A 153 -2.32 -4.21 9.84
N CYS A 154 -1.52 -4.13 8.77
CA CYS A 154 -0.06 -4.26 8.79
C CYS A 154 0.67 -2.99 9.25
N THR A 155 -0.05 -1.92 9.60
CA THR A 155 0.55 -0.77 10.30
C THR A 155 1.13 -1.20 11.65
N GLY A 156 0.47 -2.13 12.35
CA GLY A 156 0.89 -2.60 13.67
C GLY A 156 0.60 -1.59 14.79
N LEU A 157 0.33 -2.11 15.99
CA LEU A 157 -0.09 -1.29 17.14
C LEU A 157 0.96 -0.23 17.55
N PRO A 158 2.27 -0.54 17.66
CA PRO A 158 3.26 0.45 18.08
C PRO A 158 3.33 1.68 17.15
N ALA A 159 3.42 1.45 15.83
CA ALA A 159 3.47 2.54 14.87
C ALA A 159 2.13 3.29 14.80
N ALA A 160 1.00 2.58 14.88
CA ALA A 160 -0.32 3.21 14.92
C ALA A 160 -0.51 4.11 16.16
N SER A 161 0.04 3.73 17.32
CA SER A 161 0.02 4.58 18.52
C SER A 161 0.83 5.87 18.34
N LEU A 162 2.01 5.80 17.73
CA LEU A 162 2.81 6.99 17.40
C LEU A 162 2.08 7.88 16.38
N LEU A 163 1.51 7.29 15.33
CA LEU A 163 0.70 8.02 14.36
C LEU A 163 -0.51 8.70 15.02
N ALA A 164 -1.20 8.02 15.92
CA ALA A 164 -2.32 8.60 16.67
C ALA A 164 -1.87 9.80 17.52
N GLN A 165 -0.73 9.69 18.20
CA GLN A 165 -0.14 10.77 18.98
C GLN A 165 0.21 11.98 18.11
N GLU A 166 0.84 11.75 16.96
CA GLU A 166 1.40 12.81 16.12
C GLU A 166 0.35 13.51 15.24
N PHE A 167 -0.77 12.82 14.93
CA PHE A 167 -1.83 13.35 14.08
C PHE A 167 -3.11 13.72 14.83
N GLY A 168 -3.29 13.28 16.08
CA GLY A 168 -4.43 13.64 16.93
C GLY A 168 -5.76 13.29 16.26
N GLU A 169 -6.68 14.25 16.20
CA GLU A 169 -8.01 14.10 15.59
C GLU A 169 -7.99 13.73 14.09
N ARG A 170 -6.84 13.94 13.41
CA ARG A 170 -6.68 13.54 12.01
C ARG A 170 -6.49 12.03 11.86
N PHE A 171 -6.11 11.32 12.92
CA PHE A 171 -5.92 9.88 12.89
C PHE A 171 -7.12 9.14 13.46
N PHE A 172 -7.44 8.00 12.87
CA PHE A 172 -8.36 7.03 13.44
C PHE A 172 -7.96 5.60 13.08
N PHE A 173 -8.29 4.66 13.96
CA PHE A 173 -8.15 3.24 13.66
C PHE A 173 -9.26 2.82 12.70
N ASN A 174 -8.89 2.37 11.50
CA ASN A 174 -9.83 1.80 10.56
C ASN A 174 -10.08 0.33 10.93
N VAL A 175 -11.26 0.02 11.46
CA VAL A 175 -11.58 -1.31 12.00
C VAL A 175 -12.68 -1.99 11.19
N THR A 176 -12.82 -3.30 11.36
CA THR A 176 -13.89 -4.06 10.71
C THR A 176 -15.25 -3.44 11.04
N GLY A 177 -16.06 -3.19 10.00
CA GLY A 177 -17.38 -2.57 10.13
C GLY A 177 -17.38 -1.04 10.12
N SER A 178 -16.22 -0.38 10.07
CA SER A 178 -16.15 1.07 9.87
C SER A 178 -16.77 1.48 8.53
N VAL A 179 -17.62 2.50 8.56
CA VAL A 179 -18.10 3.22 7.38
C VAL A 179 -17.47 4.61 7.42
N ILE A 180 -16.74 4.96 6.37
CA ILE A 180 -15.96 6.19 6.30
C ILE A 180 -16.54 7.04 5.17
N GLU A 181 -17.16 8.15 5.54
CA GLU A 181 -17.56 9.16 4.57
C GLU A 181 -16.33 9.98 4.16
N VAL A 182 -16.18 10.14 2.85
CA VAL A 182 -15.15 10.96 2.22
C VAL A 182 -15.82 12.05 1.36
N PRO A 183 -15.16 13.20 1.15
CA PRO A 183 -15.74 14.36 0.47
C PRO A 183 -16.04 14.14 -1.01
#